data_AF-A0AB37A018-F1
#
_entry.id   AF-A0AB37A018-F1
#
_cell.length_a   1.000
_cell.length_b   1.000
_cell.length_c   1.000
_cell.angle_alpha   90.00
_cell.angle_beta   90.00
_cell.angle_gamma   90.00
#
_symmetry.space_group_name_H-M   'P 1'
#
loop_
_entity.id
_entity.type
_entity.pdbx_description
1 polymer ?
#
loop_
_entity_poly.entity_id
_entity_poly.type
_entity_poly.pdbx_seq_one_letter_code
_entity_poly.pdbx_strand_id
1 'polypeptide(L)'
;MQQKRNKKKPKEELLSSISDSIILLLNHLYPVSEQLRIINKTLPKNCSVSEKTYLKYLKTYLKSDYIKYKKNIFFANNMQEMIRVILAFKTYEEQFENFKFKKFRSGNTEFNLLLEDYIYFFEEYFEKEKDIYMKK
;
A
#
# COMPACT_ATOMS: atom_id res chain seq x y z
N MET A 1 -0.91 28.15 35.76
CA MET A 1 -0.60 27.76 34.37
C MET A 1 -1.43 26.54 34.01
N GLN A 2 -2.51 26.71 33.24
CA GLN A 2 -3.33 25.58 32.81
C GLN A 2 -2.61 24.86 31.66
N GLN A 3 -2.19 23.61 31.90
CA GLN A 3 -1.73 22.71 30.85
C GLN A 3 -2.87 22.52 29.84
N LYS A 4 -2.69 23.02 28.62
CA LYS A 4 -3.54 22.68 27.48
C LYS A 4 -3.43 21.17 27.27
N ARG A 5 -4.39 20.40 27.80
CA ARG A 5 -4.60 19.02 27.36
C ARG A 5 -4.85 19.09 25.85
N ASN A 6 -3.88 18.63 25.06
CA ASN A 6 -4.07 18.44 23.62
C ASN A 6 -5.39 17.67 23.44
N LYS A 7 -6.40 18.30 22.81
CA LYS A 7 -7.64 17.62 22.42
C LYS A 7 -7.24 16.50 21.45
N LYS A 8 -6.97 15.30 21.98
CA LYS A 8 -6.73 14.10 21.17
C LYS A 8 -7.94 13.92 20.25
N LYS A 9 -7.68 13.67 18.97
CA LYS A 9 -8.73 13.54 17.97
C LYS A 9 -9.31 12.13 18.08
N PRO A 10 -10.59 11.96 18.46
CA PRO A 10 -11.16 10.64 18.74
C PRO A 10 -11.07 9.66 17.57
N LYS A 11 -11.11 10.18 16.32
CA LYS A 11 -10.98 9.36 15.11
C LYS A 11 -9.55 8.85 14.87
N GLU A 12 -8.53 9.59 15.28
CA GLU A 12 -7.15 9.12 15.17
C GLU A 12 -6.86 8.02 16.20
N GLU A 13 -7.40 8.15 17.43
CA GLU A 13 -7.30 7.10 18.45
C GLU A 13 -8.04 5.82 18.05
N LEU A 14 -9.23 5.98 17.45
CA LEU A 14 -9.99 4.86 16.91
C LEU A 14 -9.19 4.11 15.83
N LEU A 15 -8.60 4.83 14.87
CA LEU A 15 -7.76 4.22 13.85
C LEU A 15 -6.52 3.56 14.45
N SER A 16 -5.91 4.17 15.46
CA SER A 16 -4.82 3.54 16.22
C SER A 16 -5.23 2.24 16.90
N SER A 17 -6.46 2.14 17.41
CA SER A 17 -6.93 0.91 18.06
C SER A 17 -7.13 -0.27 17.10
N ILE A 18 -7.14 -0.01 15.78
CA ILE A 18 -7.31 -1.02 14.73
C ILE A 18 -6.13 -1.02 13.73
N SER A 19 -4.96 -0.53 14.15
CA SER A 19 -3.78 -0.38 13.28
C SER A 19 -3.41 -1.69 12.59
N ASP A 20 -3.46 -2.80 13.30
CA ASP A 20 -3.03 -4.10 12.78
C ASP A 20 -3.96 -4.59 11.68
N SER A 21 -5.27 -4.37 11.83
CA SER A 21 -6.25 -4.63 10.78
C SER A 21 -6.04 -3.72 9.56
N ILE A 22 -5.69 -2.45 9.77
CA ILE A 22 -5.35 -1.52 8.69
C ILE A 22 -4.11 -2.00 7.93
N ILE A 23 -3.05 -2.40 8.64
CA ILE A 23 -1.82 -2.94 8.05
C ILE A 23 -2.12 -4.21 7.25
N LEU A 24 -2.96 -5.09 7.78
CA LEU A 24 -3.40 -6.29 7.06
C LEU A 24 -4.09 -5.94 5.74
N LEU A 25 -5.03 -4.98 5.76
CA LEU A 25 -5.72 -4.51 4.55
C LEU A 25 -4.76 -3.89 3.52
N LEU A 26 -3.76 -3.14 3.99
CA LEU A 26 -2.69 -2.60 3.13
C LEU A 26 -1.85 -3.73 2.52
N ASN A 27 -1.47 -4.74 3.30
CA ASN A 27 -0.68 -5.86 2.82
C ASN A 27 -1.43 -6.71 1.80
N HIS A 28 -2.76 -6.83 1.91
CA HIS A 28 -3.61 -7.48 0.91
C HIS A 28 -3.98 -6.59 -0.28
N LEU A 29 -3.38 -5.41 -0.39
CA LEU A 29 -3.55 -4.50 -1.53
C LEU A 29 -5.01 -4.07 -1.77
N TYR A 30 -5.84 -4.03 -0.73
CA TYR A 30 -7.20 -3.51 -0.87
C TYR A 30 -7.18 -2.02 -1.27
N PRO A 31 -8.00 -1.58 -2.23
CA PRO A 31 -8.12 -0.15 -2.55
C PRO A 31 -8.57 0.66 -1.33
N VAL A 32 -8.08 1.90 -1.19
CA VAL A 32 -8.40 2.76 -0.03
C VAL A 32 -9.91 2.92 0.21
N SER A 33 -10.69 3.03 -0.87
CA SER A 33 -12.15 3.10 -0.79
C SER A 33 -12.77 1.85 -0.17
N GLU A 34 -12.23 0.67 -0.46
CA GLU A 34 -12.66 -0.60 0.10
C GLU A 34 -12.19 -0.78 1.54
N GLN A 35 -10.94 -0.42 1.85
CA GLN A 35 -10.45 -0.37 3.24
C GLN A 35 -11.37 0.47 4.12
N LEU A 36 -11.73 1.68 3.65
CA LEU A 36 -12.66 2.59 4.33
C LEU A 36 -14.06 1.99 4.47
N ARG A 37 -14.56 1.29 3.45
CA ARG A 37 -15.85 0.60 3.51
C ARG A 37 -15.84 -0.47 4.60
N ILE A 38 -14.79 -1.27 4.69
CA ILE A 38 -14.62 -2.32 5.71
C ILE A 38 -14.54 -1.67 7.09
N ILE A 39 -13.65 -0.71 7.28
CA ILE A 39 -13.48 0.00 8.56
C ILE A 39 -14.79 0.64 8.99
N ASN A 40 -15.46 1.43 8.14
CA ASN A 40 -16.70 2.10 8.54
C ASN A 40 -17.85 1.13 8.84
N LYS A 41 -17.85 -0.09 8.28
CA LYS A 41 -18.84 -1.12 8.63
C LYS A 41 -18.62 -1.72 10.02
N THR A 42 -17.40 -1.72 10.53
CA THR A 42 -17.08 -2.25 11.86
C THR A 42 -17.21 -1.21 12.97
N LEU A 43 -17.37 0.07 12.63
CA LEU A 43 -17.55 1.15 13.59
C LEU A 43 -18.99 1.24 14.13
N PRO A 44 -19.20 1.82 15.32
CA PRO A 44 -20.52 2.14 15.83
C PRO A 44 -21.30 3.01 14.82
N LYS A 45 -22.63 2.82 14.71
CA LYS A 45 -23.50 3.45 13.69
C LYS A 45 -23.42 4.99 13.59
N ASN A 46 -22.99 5.67 14.65
CA ASN A 46 -22.83 7.13 14.71
C ASN A 46 -21.40 7.62 14.42
N CYS A 47 -20.48 6.71 14.09
CA CYS A 47 -19.09 7.01 13.82
C CYS A 47 -18.75 6.68 12.35
N SER A 48 -18.06 7.59 11.69
CA SER A 48 -17.49 7.36 10.36
C SER A 48 -16.17 8.07 10.19
N VAL A 49 -15.26 7.43 9.47
CA VAL A 49 -13.96 7.95 9.08
C VAL A 49 -14.03 8.33 7.61
N SER A 50 -13.73 9.60 7.32
CA SER A 50 -13.62 10.09 5.95
C SER A 50 -12.28 9.68 5.33
N GLU A 51 -12.22 9.58 4.01
CA GLU A 51 -10.99 9.27 3.29
C GLU A 51 -9.86 10.23 3.62
N LYS A 52 -10.15 11.54 3.69
CA LYS A 52 -9.17 12.56 4.09
C LYS A 52 -8.56 12.27 5.46
N THR A 53 -9.38 11.83 6.42
CA THR A 53 -8.92 11.51 7.79
C THR A 53 -8.06 10.25 7.77
N TYR A 54 -8.51 9.22 7.06
CA TYR A 54 -7.79 7.95 6.95
C TYR A 54 -6.45 8.09 6.24
N LEU A 55 -6.41 8.76 5.08
CA LEU A 55 -5.17 9.04 4.37
C LEU A 55 -4.20 9.88 5.19
N LYS A 56 -4.71 10.83 5.98
CA LYS A 56 -3.86 11.57 6.92
C LYS A 56 -3.28 10.65 7.99
N TYR A 57 -4.11 9.78 8.56
CA TYR A 57 -3.66 8.80 9.54
C TYR A 57 -2.57 7.88 8.98
N LEU A 58 -2.78 7.30 7.79
CA LEU A 58 -1.81 6.44 7.11
C LEU A 58 -0.47 7.16 6.88
N LYS A 59 -0.51 8.39 6.38
CA LYS A 59 0.71 9.17 6.09
C LYS A 59 1.48 9.60 7.35
N THR A 60 0.79 9.74 8.49
CA THR A 60 1.38 10.22 9.74
C THR A 60 1.86 9.07 10.62
N TYR A 61 1.04 8.03 10.81
CA TYR A 61 1.26 7.00 11.82
C TYR A 61 1.66 5.64 11.23
N LEU A 62 1.24 5.34 9.99
CA LEU A 62 1.57 4.09 9.27
C LEU A 62 2.33 4.38 7.98
N LYS A 63 3.26 5.34 8.04
CA LYS A 63 3.91 5.89 6.85
C LYS A 63 4.65 4.81 6.05
N SER A 64 5.37 3.93 6.74
CA SER A 64 6.15 2.85 6.10
C SER A 64 5.23 1.90 5.34
N ASP A 65 4.21 1.38 6.02
CA ASP A 65 3.24 0.43 5.45
C ASP A 65 2.48 1.06 4.30
N TYR A 66 2.10 2.33 4.43
CA TYR A 66 1.43 3.05 3.36
C TYR A 66 2.32 3.26 2.13
N ILE A 67 3.59 3.61 2.31
CA ILE A 67 4.54 3.72 1.19
C ILE A 67 4.69 2.37 0.50
N LYS A 68 4.91 1.30 1.27
CA LYS A 68 5.02 -0.08 0.77
C LYS A 68 3.78 -0.49 -0.03
N TYR A 69 2.59 -0.28 0.53
CA TYR A 69 1.31 -0.49 -0.16
C TYR A 69 1.24 0.27 -1.49
N LYS A 70 1.64 1.55 -1.53
CA LYS A 70 1.59 2.35 -2.76
C LYS A 70 2.52 1.79 -3.84
N LYS A 71 3.71 1.32 -3.48
CA LYS A 71 4.64 0.70 -4.42
C LYS A 71 4.12 -0.66 -4.91
N ASN A 72 3.59 -1.50 -4.02
CA ASN A 72 3.07 -2.82 -4.40
C ASN A 72 1.83 -2.72 -5.29
N ILE A 73 0.90 -1.78 -5.00
CA ILE A 73 -0.21 -1.47 -5.91
C ILE A 73 0.30 -1.01 -7.28
N PHE A 74 1.38 -0.22 -7.31
CA PHE A 74 1.95 0.21 -8.57
C PHE A 74 2.48 -0.97 -9.39
N PHE A 75 3.20 -1.91 -8.78
CA PHE A 75 3.63 -3.12 -9.47
C PHE A 75 2.45 -3.98 -9.93
N ALA A 76 1.44 -4.19 -9.08
CA ALA A 76 0.22 -4.94 -9.42
C ALA A 76 -0.50 -4.33 -10.63
N ASN A 77 -0.61 -3.00 -10.69
CA ASN A 77 -1.21 -2.30 -11.83
C ASN A 77 -0.35 -2.36 -13.11
N ASN A 78 0.94 -2.68 -13.00
CA ASN A 78 1.87 -2.81 -14.13
C ASN A 78 2.33 -4.26 -14.34
N MET A 79 1.48 -5.24 -13.98
CA MET A 79 1.81 -6.66 -14.02
C MET A 79 2.28 -7.14 -15.40
N GLN A 80 1.72 -6.59 -16.48
CA GLN A 80 2.14 -6.96 -17.85
C GLN A 80 3.60 -6.59 -18.13
N GLU A 81 4.05 -5.43 -17.64
CA GLU A 81 5.44 -5.02 -17.77
C GLU A 81 6.36 -5.86 -16.88
N MET A 82 5.90 -6.23 -15.69
CA MET A 82 6.60 -7.19 -14.81
C MET A 82 6.81 -8.52 -15.53
N ILE A 83 5.74 -9.11 -16.08
CA ILE A 83 5.80 -10.38 -16.81
C ILE A 83 6.77 -10.28 -17.99
N ARG A 84 6.73 -9.18 -18.75
CA ARG A 84 7.65 -8.95 -19.88
C ARG A 84 9.11 -9.07 -19.46
N VAL A 85 9.52 -8.40 -18.37
CA VAL A 85 10.92 -8.45 -17.92
C VAL A 85 11.28 -9.79 -17.30
N ILE A 86 10.36 -10.42 -16.57
CA ILE A 86 10.56 -11.76 -15.97
C ILE A 86 10.82 -12.81 -17.06
N LEU A 87 10.12 -12.72 -18.20
CA LEU A 87 10.32 -13.65 -19.31
C LEU A 87 11.60 -13.39 -20.10
N ALA A 88 12.11 -12.16 -20.08
CA ALA A 88 13.27 -11.75 -20.86
C ALA A 88 14.61 -11.88 -20.11
N PHE A 89 14.60 -11.76 -18.77
CA PHE A 89 15.81 -11.64 -17.95
C PHE A 89 15.82 -12.64 -16.79
N LYS A 90 17.02 -13.10 -16.41
CA LYS A 90 17.15 -14.23 -15.46
C LYS A 90 17.25 -13.77 -14.01
N THR A 91 17.97 -12.69 -13.75
CA THR A 91 18.20 -12.19 -12.38
C THR A 91 17.26 -11.06 -12.03
N TYR A 92 17.01 -10.84 -10.74
CA TYR A 92 16.16 -9.73 -10.29
C TYR A 92 16.79 -8.38 -10.63
N GLU A 93 18.12 -8.28 -10.60
CA GLU A 93 18.88 -7.10 -10.99
C GLU A 93 18.62 -6.76 -12.46
N GLU A 94 18.79 -7.73 -13.37
CA GLU A 94 18.55 -7.53 -14.80
C GLU A 94 17.07 -7.20 -15.07
N GLN A 95 16.15 -7.92 -14.44
CA GLN A 95 14.72 -7.67 -14.57
C GLN A 95 14.36 -6.27 -14.11
N PHE A 96 14.84 -5.86 -12.94
CA PHE A 96 14.58 -4.54 -12.41
C PHE A 96 15.23 -3.48 -13.27
N GLU A 97 16.50 -3.61 -13.66
CA GLU A 97 17.22 -2.67 -14.56
C GLU A 97 16.43 -2.42 -15.85
N ASN A 98 15.86 -3.48 -16.44
CA ASN A 98 15.08 -3.42 -17.67
C ASN A 98 13.58 -3.14 -17.48
N PHE A 99 13.12 -3.03 -16.23
CA PHE A 99 11.76 -2.59 -15.91
C PHE A 99 11.61 -1.10 -16.24
N LYS A 100 10.62 -0.78 -17.07
CA LYS A 100 10.41 0.57 -17.62
C LYS A 100 10.29 1.66 -16.56
N PHE A 101 9.76 1.35 -15.38
CA PHE A 101 9.44 2.35 -14.37
C PHE A 101 10.41 2.30 -13.20
N LYS A 102 11.12 3.41 -12.95
CA LYS A 102 11.97 3.58 -11.74
C LYS A 102 11.35 4.44 -10.67
N LYS A 103 10.28 5.14 -11.02
CA LYS A 103 9.53 6.03 -10.13
C LYS A 103 8.15 6.28 -10.68
N PHE A 104 7.25 6.69 -9.81
CA PHE A 104 5.89 7.09 -10.18
C PHE A 104 5.38 8.23 -9.28
N ARG A 105 4.32 8.91 -9.72
CA ARG A 105 3.65 9.94 -8.93
C ARG A 105 2.28 9.45 -8.47
N SER A 106 1.93 9.75 -7.23
CA SER A 106 0.57 9.58 -6.73
C SER A 106 0.13 10.85 -6.00
N GLY A 107 -0.73 11.62 -6.67
CA GLY A 107 -1.02 13.00 -6.28
C GLY A 107 0.26 13.84 -6.32
N ASN A 108 0.53 14.54 -5.22
CA ASN A 108 1.69 15.43 -5.10
C ASN A 108 2.97 14.73 -4.59
N THR A 109 2.94 13.41 -4.44
CA THR A 109 4.08 12.64 -3.90
C THR A 109 4.71 11.81 -5.02
N GLU A 110 6.02 11.93 -5.18
CA GLU A 110 6.83 11.03 -6.02
C GLU A 110 7.35 9.86 -5.17
N PHE A 111 7.30 8.66 -5.74
CA PHE A 111 7.79 7.43 -5.14
C PHE A 111 8.86 6.86 -6.05
N ASN A 112 10.08 6.70 -5.51
CA ASN A 112 11.14 5.96 -6.18
C ASN A 112 10.96 4.47 -5.89
N LEU A 113 11.10 3.67 -6.94
CA LEU A 113 11.15 2.21 -6.86
C LEU A 113 12.61 1.79 -6.75
N LEU A 114 12.87 0.86 -5.84
CA LEU A 114 14.17 0.26 -5.63
C LEU A 114 14.11 -1.23 -5.99
N LEU A 115 15.28 -1.85 -6.16
CA LEU A 115 15.38 -3.27 -6.43
C LEU A 115 14.72 -4.09 -5.31
N GLU A 116 14.88 -3.68 -4.06
CA GLU A 116 14.30 -4.36 -2.90
C GLU A 116 12.77 -4.30 -2.91
N ASP A 117 12.18 -3.20 -3.41
CA ASP A 117 10.72 -3.12 -3.55
C ASP A 117 10.22 -4.09 -4.63
N TYR A 118 10.99 -4.24 -5.71
CA TYR A 118 10.68 -5.16 -6.81
C TYR A 118 10.76 -6.62 -6.35
N ILE A 119 11.87 -7.00 -5.70
CA ILE A 119 12.07 -8.35 -5.15
C ILE A 119 10.95 -8.67 -4.16
N TYR A 120 10.68 -7.76 -3.22
CA TYR A 120 9.61 -7.94 -2.25
C TYR A 120 8.26 -8.18 -2.94
N PHE A 121 7.91 -7.38 -3.95
CA PHE A 121 6.65 -7.56 -4.65
C PHE A 121 6.60 -8.92 -5.37
N PHE A 122 7.70 -9.31 -6.00
CA PHE A 122 7.80 -10.58 -6.71
C PHE A 122 7.55 -11.76 -5.77
N GLU A 123 8.29 -11.86 -4.68
CA GLU A 123 8.20 -12.97 -3.73
C GLU A 123 6.84 -13.02 -3.03
N GLU A 124 6.31 -11.86 -2.63
CA GLU A 124 5.12 -11.83 -1.79
C GLU A 124 3.79 -11.89 -2.55
N TYR A 125 3.76 -11.43 -3.79
CA TYR A 125 2.52 -11.32 -4.57
C TYR A 125 2.58 -12.07 -5.89
N PHE A 126 3.67 -11.92 -6.65
CA PHE A 126 3.74 -12.53 -7.97
C PHE A 126 3.93 -14.04 -7.91
N GLU A 127 4.91 -14.51 -7.12
CA GLU A 127 5.30 -15.92 -7.09
C GLU A 127 4.17 -16.84 -6.63
N LYS A 128 3.39 -16.40 -5.64
CA LYS A 128 2.22 -17.12 -5.11
C LYS A 128 1.11 -17.33 -6.14
N GLU A 129 1.05 -16.49 -7.17
CA GLU A 129 0.02 -16.51 -8.21
C GLU A 129 0.62 -16.69 -9.61
N LYS A 130 1.90 -17.06 -9.71
CA LYS A 130 2.66 -17.12 -10.97
C LYS A 130 1.96 -17.96 -12.03
N ASP A 131 1.37 -19.07 -11.64
CA ASP A 131 0.67 -20.00 -12.54
C ASP A 131 -0.59 -19.37 -13.17
N ILE A 132 -1.20 -18.37 -12.53
CA ILE A 132 -2.33 -17.63 -13.09
C ILE A 132 -1.81 -16.65 -14.16
N TYR A 133 -0.72 -15.96 -13.87
CA TYR A 133 -0.16 -14.91 -14.73
C TYR A 133 0.61 -15.45 -15.94
N MET A 134 1.21 -16.64 -15.83
CA MET A 134 2.08 -17.23 -16.84
C MET A 134 1.40 -18.31 -17.70
N LYS A 135 0.09 -18.53 -17.53
CA LYS A 135 -0.67 -19.43 -18.41
C LYS A 135 -0.70 -18.87 -19.83
N LYS A 136 -0.11 -19.63 -20.75
CA LYS A 136 -0.17 -19.44 -22.20
C LYS A 136 -1.54 -19.79 -22.76
#